data_AF-A0A511NCF9-F1
#
_entry.id   AF-A0A511NCF9-F1
#
_cell.length_a   1.000
_cell.length_b   1.000
_cell.length_c   1.000
_cell.angle_alpha   90.00
_cell.angle_beta   90.00
_cell.angle_gamma   90.00
#
_symmetry.space_group_name_H-M   'P 1'
#
loop_
_entity.id
_entity.type
_entity.pdbx_description
1 polymer ?
#
loop_
_entity_poly.entity_id
_entity_poly.type
_entity_poly.pdbx_seq_one_letter_code
_entity_poly.pdbx_strand_id
1 'polypeptide(L)'
;MGHKVVCLDCKKSFSQGTDFNDRKEANCSDYGKPMTLLPHRFRPPKKIEDKKWEVVKFLIDNGFYYQYIYEIVENKNGVTNYQNYTKYPDNLRDAKEFVEQYKDQARK
;
A
#
# COMPACT_ATOMS: atom_id res chain seq x y z
N MET A 1 16.01 -0.86 5.39
CA MET A 1 14.63 -1.33 5.16
C MET A 1 14.14 -0.79 3.82
N GLY A 2 14.16 -1.62 2.77
CA GLY A 2 13.83 -1.21 1.40
C GLY A 2 12.36 -1.38 1.02
N HIS A 3 12.07 -1.17 -0.26
CA HIS A 3 10.78 -1.50 -0.86
C HIS A 3 10.50 -3.01 -0.75
N LYS A 4 9.22 -3.37 -0.78
CA LYS A 4 8.77 -4.77 -0.70
C LYS A 4 8.00 -5.11 -1.94
N VAL A 5 8.26 -6.27 -2.52
CA VAL A 5 7.41 -6.85 -3.56
C VAL A 5 6.49 -7.86 -2.90
N VAL A 6 5.19 -7.75 -3.20
CA VAL A 6 4.14 -8.45 -2.48
C VAL A 6 3.21 -9.14 -3.46
N CYS A 7 2.98 -10.43 -3.23
CA CYS A 7 1.95 -11.18 -3.94
C CYS A 7 0.72 -11.30 -3.04
N LEU A 8 -0.38 -10.65 -3.45
CA LEU A 8 -1.63 -10.61 -2.68
C LEU A 8 -2.33 -11.97 -2.63
N ASP A 9 -2.16 -12.80 -3.67
CA ASP A 9 -2.70 -14.17 -3.70
C ASP A 9 -1.92 -15.12 -2.76
N CYS A 10 -0.59 -15.09 -2.84
CA CYS A 10 0.27 -15.94 -2.01
C CYS A 10 0.41 -15.47 -0.56
N LYS A 11 0.07 -14.21 -0.28
CA LYS A 11 0.33 -13.55 1.01
C LYS A 11 1.81 -13.61 1.40
N LYS A 12 2.68 -13.54 0.38
CA LYS A 12 4.13 -13.55 0.50
C LYS A 12 4.66 -12.15 0.18
N SER A 13 5.64 -11.71 0.97
CA SER A 13 6.36 -10.47 0.75
C SER A 13 7.86 -10.74 0.71
N PHE A 14 8.54 -10.19 -0.29
CA PHE A 14 9.99 -10.27 -0.43
C PHE A 14 10.58 -8.87 -0.33
N SER A 15 11.74 -8.74 0.32
CA SER A 15 12.48 -7.49 0.36
C SER A 15 13.22 -7.28 -0.95
N GLN A 16 12.88 -6.21 -1.65
CA GLN A 16 13.45 -5.83 -2.95
C GLN A 16 14.83 -5.15 -2.82
N GLY A 17 15.23 -4.75 -1.61
CA GLY A 17 16.45 -3.97 -1.43
C GLY A 17 16.37 -2.58 -2.07
N THR A 18 17.53 -2.01 -2.40
CA THR A 18 17.69 -0.71 -3.09
C THR A 18 18.20 -0.85 -4.52
N ASP A 19 18.48 -2.08 -4.97
CA ASP A 19 18.97 -2.34 -6.30
C ASP A 19 17.79 -2.32 -7.30
N PHE A 20 17.72 -1.25 -8.08
CA PHE A 20 16.66 -1.07 -9.08
C PHE A 20 16.89 -1.94 -10.33
N ASN A 21 18.13 -2.43 -10.54
CA ASN A 21 18.49 -3.32 -11.64
C ASN A 21 18.15 -4.79 -11.34
N ASP A 22 18.16 -5.20 -10.06
CA ASP A 22 17.82 -6.56 -9.62
C ASP A 22 16.38 -6.61 -9.09
N ARG A 23 15.40 -6.20 -9.90
CA ARG A 23 13.97 -6.35 -9.53
C ARG A 23 13.66 -7.83 -9.37
N LYS A 24 13.52 -8.29 -8.11
CA LYS A 24 13.25 -9.67 -7.73
C LYS A 24 11.83 -10.01 -8.18
N GLU A 25 11.80 -10.41 -9.44
CA GLU A 25 10.74 -11.08 -10.18
C GLU A 25 9.38 -10.39 -10.12
N ALA A 26 9.06 -9.73 -11.22
CA ALA A 26 7.77 -9.12 -11.47
C ALA A 26 6.59 -10.11 -11.38
N ASN A 27 6.84 -11.42 -11.48
CA ASN A 27 5.81 -12.47 -11.43
C ASN A 27 6.07 -13.43 -10.28
N CYS A 28 5.02 -13.77 -9.53
CA CYS A 28 5.13 -14.73 -8.43
C CYS A 28 5.41 -16.14 -8.96
N SER A 29 6.48 -16.78 -8.49
CA SER A 29 6.87 -18.14 -8.92
C SER A 29 5.80 -19.21 -8.67
N ASP A 30 4.89 -19.00 -7.72
CA ASP A 30 3.81 -19.96 -7.39
C ASP A 30 2.56 -19.82 -8.31
N TYR A 31 2.23 -18.63 -8.81
CA TYR A 31 0.97 -18.37 -9.54
C TYR A 31 1.12 -17.58 -10.84
N GLY A 32 2.34 -17.15 -11.20
CA GLY A 32 2.62 -16.37 -12.40
C GLY A 32 2.03 -14.94 -12.41
N LYS A 33 1.44 -14.48 -11.30
CA LYS A 33 0.77 -13.18 -11.21
C LYS A 33 1.73 -12.03 -10.88
N PRO A 34 1.44 -10.80 -11.35
CA PRO A 34 2.29 -9.65 -11.09
C PRO A 34 2.40 -9.33 -9.59
N MET A 35 3.61 -9.14 -9.11
CA MET A 35 3.87 -8.69 -7.74
C MET A 35 3.71 -7.17 -7.64
N THR A 36 3.06 -6.73 -6.56
CA THR A 36 2.89 -5.30 -6.27
C THR A 36 4.09 -4.77 -5.51
N LEU A 37 4.74 -3.73 -6.03
CA LEU A 37 5.80 -3.01 -5.33
C LEU A 37 5.17 -2.05 -4.31
N LEU A 38 5.45 -2.27 -3.04
CA LEU A 38 5.00 -1.46 -1.92
C LEU A 38 6.17 -0.74 -1.23
N PRO A 39 5.95 0.46 -0.69
CA PRO A 39 6.98 1.26 -0.05
C PRO A 39 7.45 0.65 1.28
N HIS A 40 8.57 1.18 1.79
CA HIS A 40 9.16 0.72 3.04
C HIS A 40 8.20 0.73 4.25
N ARG A 41 7.23 1.67 4.26
CA ARG A 41 6.19 1.78 5.30
C ARG A 41 5.18 0.63 5.30
N PHE A 42 5.02 -0.07 4.19
CA PHE A 42 4.19 -1.26 4.18
C PHE A 42 4.79 -2.31 5.11
N ARG A 43 4.00 -2.70 6.11
CA ARG A 43 4.30 -3.79 7.02
C ARG A 43 3.43 -4.98 6.62
N PRO A 44 4.00 -6.01 5.99
CA PRO A 44 3.22 -7.17 5.57
C PRO A 44 2.58 -7.84 6.79
N PRO A 45 1.27 -8.13 6.77
CA PRO A 45 0.63 -8.95 7.79
C PRO A 45 1.22 -10.37 7.81
N LYS A 46 1.00 -11.12 8.89
CA LYS A 46 1.37 -12.54 8.91
C LYS A 46 0.52 -13.29 7.87
N LYS A 47 1.08 -14.36 7.30
CA LYS A 47 0.39 -15.17 6.27
C LYS A 47 -0.98 -15.69 6.73
N ILE A 48 -1.14 -15.99 8.02
CA ILE A 48 -2.37 -16.52 8.63
C ILE A 48 -3.44 -15.44 8.88
N GLU A 49 -3.12 -14.16 8.76
CA GLU A 49 -4.04 -13.05 9.04
C GLU A 49 -4.88 -12.72 7.79
N ASP A 50 -5.74 -13.65 7.37
CA ASP A 50 -6.54 -13.53 6.14
C ASP A 50 -7.33 -12.22 6.06
N LYS A 51 -7.95 -11.81 7.17
CA LYS A 51 -8.72 -10.55 7.28
C LYS A 51 -7.86 -9.32 6.99
N LYS A 52 -6.60 -9.30 7.45
CA LYS A 52 -5.70 -8.17 7.16
C LYS A 52 -5.24 -8.17 5.72
N TRP A 53 -5.00 -9.34 5.14
CA TRP A 53 -4.69 -9.45 3.71
C TRP A 53 -5.85 -9.00 2.82
N GLU A 54 -7.08 -9.24 3.24
CA GLU A 54 -8.27 -8.71 2.56
C GLU A 54 -8.29 -7.18 2.58
N VAL A 55 -7.97 -6.56 3.71
CA VAL A 55 -7.84 -5.09 3.84
C VAL A 55 -6.75 -4.55 2.93
N VAL A 56 -5.56 -5.16 2.93
CA VAL A 56 -4.44 -4.79 2.05
C VAL A 56 -4.88 -4.84 0.58
N LYS A 57 -5.55 -5.92 0.17
CA LYS A 57 -6.05 -6.09 -1.20
C LYS A 57 -7.09 -5.03 -1.54
N PHE A 58 -8.03 -4.76 -0.64
CA PHE A 58 -9.06 -3.74 -0.82
C PHE A 58 -8.46 -2.33 -1.01
N LEU A 59 -7.46 -1.97 -0.19
CA LEU A 59 -6.79 -0.67 -0.28
C LEU A 59 -6.05 -0.52 -1.62
N ILE A 60 -5.32 -1.55 -2.04
CA ILE A 60 -4.56 -1.55 -3.31
C ILE A 60 -5.50 -1.45 -4.51
N ASP A 61 -6.60 -2.20 -4.51
CA ASP A 61 -7.62 -2.16 -5.57
C ASP A 61 -8.26 -0.77 -5.71
N ASN A 62 -8.33 -0.03 -4.59
CA ASN A 62 -8.80 1.35 -4.55
C ASN A 62 -7.71 2.40 -4.82
N GLY A 63 -6.48 2.00 -5.19
CA GLY A 63 -5.40 2.92 -5.55
C GLY A 63 -4.51 3.35 -4.38
N PHE A 64 -4.63 2.68 -3.23
CA PHE A 64 -3.80 2.97 -2.06
C PHE A 64 -2.72 1.89 -1.85
N TYR A 65 -1.51 2.22 -2.28
CA TYR A 65 -0.31 1.40 -2.24
C TYR A 65 0.57 1.73 -1.02
N TYR A 66 -0.04 2.09 0.11
CA TYR A 66 0.69 2.50 1.32
C TYR A 66 1.61 3.72 1.13
N GLN A 67 1.28 4.61 0.19
CA GLN A 67 1.95 5.90 -0.01
C GLN A 67 1.74 6.86 1.18
N TYR A 68 2.36 8.04 1.13
CA TYR A 68 2.03 9.09 2.10
C TYR A 68 0.62 9.59 1.78
N ILE A 69 -0.25 9.53 2.78
CA ILE A 69 -1.59 10.10 2.74
C ILE A 69 -1.62 11.13 3.86
N TYR A 70 -2.07 12.33 3.52
CA TYR A 70 -2.04 13.49 4.41
C TYR A 70 -3.44 13.75 4.96
N GLU A 71 -3.54 13.91 6.28
CA GLU A 71 -4.81 14.18 6.97
C GLU A 71 -5.30 15.60 6.71
N ILE A 72 -4.36 16.55 6.69
CA ILE A 72 -4.65 17.96 6.54
C ILE A 72 -4.07 18.43 5.21
N VAL A 73 -4.97 18.85 4.33
CA VAL A 73 -4.63 19.49 3.05
C VAL A 73 -5.17 20.92 3.11
N GLU A 74 -4.32 21.87 3.48
CA GLU A 74 -4.69 23.29 3.54
C GLU A 74 -4.20 24.01 2.28
N ASN A 75 -5.13 24.62 1.54
CA ASN A 75 -4.78 25.54 0.46
C ASN A 75 -4.81 26.97 1.00
N LYS A 76 -3.64 27.59 1.15
CA LYS A 76 -3.51 29.01 1.52
C LYS A 76 -2.71 29.73 0.44
N ASN A 77 -3.31 30.76 -0.15
CA ASN A 77 -2.71 31.62 -1.19
C ASN A 77 -2.12 30.83 -2.39
N GLY A 78 -2.79 29.78 -2.84
CA GLY A 78 -2.32 28.94 -3.94
C GLY A 78 -1.22 27.95 -3.58
N VAL A 79 -0.82 27.88 -2.30
CA VAL A 79 0.12 26.88 -1.78
C VAL A 79 -0.67 25.80 -1.04
N THR A 80 -0.54 24.56 -1.50
CA THR A 80 -1.10 23.38 -0.83
C THR A 80 -0.11 22.88 0.22
N ASN A 81 -0.48 23.02 1.49
CA ASN A 81 0.25 22.47 2.62
C ASN A 81 -0.33 21.10 3.00
N TYR A 82 0.56 20.12 3.07
CA TYR A 82 0.24 18.76 3.46
C TYR A 82 0.80 18.49 4.86
N GLN A 83 -0.07 18.29 5.85
CA GLN A 83 0.31 18.06 7.24
C GLN A 83 -0.30 16.77 7.78
N ASN A 84 0.43 16.13 8.71
CA ASN A 84 0.11 14.88 9.39
C ASN A 84 -0.09 13.67 8.46
N TYR A 85 0.67 12.60 8.72
CA TYR A 85 0.54 11.36 7.99
C TYR A 85 -0.51 10.47 8.64
N THR A 86 -1.54 10.12 7.89
CA THR A 86 -2.54 9.17 8.38
C THR A 86 -1.98 7.75 8.42
N LYS A 87 -2.51 6.95 9.35
CA LYS A 87 -2.22 5.52 9.43
C LYS A 87 -3.21 4.76 8.57
N TYR A 88 -2.70 3.75 7.88
CA TYR A 88 -3.55 2.83 7.14
C TYR A 88 -4.37 1.96 8.10
N PRO A 89 -5.64 1.68 7.75
CA PRO A 89 -6.52 0.88 8.60
C PRO A 89 -6.14 -0.61 8.59
N ASP A 90 -6.46 -1.28 9.69
CA ASP A 90 -6.20 -2.72 9.89
C ASP A 90 -7.46 -3.59 9.69
N ASN A 91 -8.64 -2.98 9.49
CA ASN A 91 -9.90 -3.68 9.29
C ASN A 91 -10.67 -3.13 8.07
N LEU A 92 -11.59 -3.95 7.55
CA LEU A 92 -12.28 -3.65 6.29
C LEU A 92 -13.26 -2.47 6.41
N ARG A 93 -13.86 -2.28 7.59
CA ARG A 93 -14.80 -1.18 7.82
C ARG A 93 -14.06 0.15 7.72
N ASP A 94 -13.00 0.32 8.49
CA ASP A 94 -12.18 1.52 8.48
C ASP A 94 -11.50 1.71 7.11
N ALA A 95 -11.18 0.62 6.41
CA ALA A 95 -10.65 0.69 5.05
C ALA A 95 -11.63 1.32 4.06
N LYS A 96 -12.93 1.02 4.18
CA LYS A 96 -13.95 1.66 3.34
C LYS A 96 -14.07 3.14 3.65
N GLU A 97 -14.11 3.50 4.93
CA GLU A 97 -14.16 4.90 5.37
C GLU A 97 -12.91 5.68 4.90
N PHE A 98 -11.73 5.06 5.01
CA PHE A 98 -10.46 5.62 4.55
C PHE A 98 -10.43 5.88 3.05
N VAL A 99 -10.88 4.91 2.25
CA VAL A 99 -10.92 5.04 0.79
C VAL A 99 -11.79 6.22 0.37
N GLU A 100 -12.98 6.35 0.97
CA GLU A 100 -13.89 7.46 0.67
C GLU A 100 -13.31 8.81 1.12
N GLN A 101 -12.71 8.85 2.31
CA GLN A 101 -12.13 10.07 2.88
C GLN A 101 -10.92 10.58 2.08
N TYR A 102 -10.08 9.68 1.57
CA TYR A 102 -8.80 10.04 0.93
C TYR A 102 -8.76 9.73 -0.58
N LYS A 103 -9.91 9.54 -1.23
CA LYS A 103 -10.01 9.18 -2.65
C LYS A 103 -9.21 10.09 -3.58
N ASP A 104 -9.11 11.39 -3.26
CA ASP A 104 -8.36 12.37 -4.06
C ASP A 104 -6.83 12.15 -4.01
N GLN A 105 -6.35 11.36 -3.05
CA GLN A 105 -4.94 10.99 -2.89
C GLN A 105 -4.66 9.55 -3.38
N ALA A 106 -5.65 8.88 -3.97
CA ALA A 106 -5.49 7.56 -4.56
C ALA A 106 -4.66 7.64 -5.85
N ARG A 107 -3.80 6.63 -6.06
CA ARG A 107 -3.06 6.44 -7.32
C ARG A 107 -3.92 5.60 -8.25
N LYS A 108 -4.90 6.21 -8.90
CA LYS A 108 -5.67 5.62 -10.00
C LYS A 108 -5.36 6.34 -11.31
#